data_AF-A0A955A2T6-F1
#
_entry.id   AF-A0A955A2T6-F1
#
_cell.length_a   1.000
_cell.length_b   1.000
_cell.length_c   1.000
_cell.angle_alpha   90.00
_cell.angle_beta   90.00
_cell.angle_gamma   90.00
#
_symmetry.space_group_name_H-M   'P 1'
#
loop_
_entity.id
_entity.type
_entity.pdbx_description
1 polymer ?
#
loop_
_entity_poly.entity_id
_entity_poly.type
_entity_poly.pdbx_seq_one_letter_code
_entity_poly.pdbx_strand_id
1 'polypeptide(L)'
;MPRYALFLAYEGTAFHGWQKQEVDATSVLARRADPTLIAAKPGCVALRTVQAVVEKAVRQAVRDQVTLVGASRTDSGVHARGQVASFSSEHDGRGRGWPIERGLAPLVRAINAQLPEDVLVQAARVVPDEFHPIGGATRKEYSFVFHDSRDRPLWDRHRVTQVWHPLDTTLMHQAAQYLIGEHDFVSMCAADHGRQSTVRTVYRCDVKRIAPDRIKMQIEGNGFLYNMVRIIAGTLAEVGRHRYPPEHVRSIIEARDRTKAGVTLDPSGLTLEWIEYTHPERGLFLRSDETCNTSLPIEMPRLTLRAPVESDADALAPMWQDPAVTKYIGDGSVRPIERVRESTFKRIAQLKQTGATLFTVERKDESGNPEIIGDCGVCPVNWEGPEIELGYRFKQSAWGNGYATEAARAALDYAFTTTSLDRILGLTHPENTASMQVLTKVGMTSHGLTERFYGTTLRWFSITHRQWTDMRTKEVSA
;
A
#
# COMPACT_ATOMS: atom_id res chain seq x y z
N MET A 1 -8.55 21.16 13.93
CA MET A 1 -8.90 20.58 12.62
C MET A 1 -8.00 19.38 12.28
N PRO A 2 -8.52 18.15 12.36
CA PRO A 2 -7.81 16.94 11.94
C PRO A 2 -7.26 17.01 10.51
N ARG A 3 -6.09 16.40 10.31
CA ARG A 3 -5.48 16.19 8.99
C ARG A 3 -5.54 14.72 8.61
N TYR A 4 -5.95 14.45 7.37
CA TYR A 4 -6.08 13.12 6.82
C TYR A 4 -5.11 12.95 5.65
N ALA A 5 -4.39 11.83 5.62
CA ALA A 5 -3.66 11.35 4.45
C ALA A 5 -4.49 10.27 3.75
N LEU A 6 -4.64 10.40 2.43
CA LEU A 6 -5.26 9.44 1.52
C LEU A 6 -4.17 8.75 0.70
N PHE A 7 -4.30 7.44 0.56
CA PHE A 7 -3.46 6.60 -0.28
C PHE A 7 -4.25 6.24 -1.53
N LEU A 8 -3.68 6.55 -2.69
CA LEU A 8 -4.39 6.63 -3.95
C LEU A 8 -3.68 5.80 -5.02
N ALA A 9 -4.47 5.04 -5.77
CA ALA A 9 -4.07 4.42 -7.03
C ALA A 9 -4.94 4.98 -8.17
N TYR A 10 -4.38 5.11 -9.36
CA TYR A 10 -5.13 5.53 -10.54
C TYR A 10 -4.49 5.10 -11.86
N GLU A 11 -5.34 4.89 -12.86
CA GLU A 11 -4.93 4.79 -14.25
C GLU A 11 -4.88 6.19 -14.89
N GLY A 12 -3.68 6.66 -15.27
CA GLY A 12 -3.49 8.06 -15.69
C GLY A 12 -3.90 8.38 -17.12
N THR A 13 -4.25 7.38 -17.94
CA THR A 13 -4.43 7.49 -19.40
C THR A 13 -5.46 8.53 -19.81
N ALA A 14 -6.56 8.62 -19.07
CA ALA A 14 -7.67 9.54 -19.32
C ALA A 14 -7.58 10.85 -18.52
N PHE A 15 -6.42 11.14 -17.92
CA PHE A 15 -6.18 12.33 -17.10
C PHE A 15 -5.11 13.25 -17.68
N HIS A 16 -5.29 14.56 -17.48
CA HIS A 16 -4.29 15.60 -17.77
C HIS A 16 -3.26 15.72 -16.63
N GLY A 17 -2.91 14.59 -16.03
CA GLY A 17 -2.01 14.46 -14.91
C GLY A 17 -2.70 14.63 -13.56
N TRP A 18 -1.88 14.72 -12.51
CA TRP A 18 -2.36 14.89 -11.15
C TRP A 18 -2.98 16.28 -10.91
N GLN A 19 -2.23 17.33 -11.21
CA GLN A 19 -2.50 18.69 -10.73
C GLN A 19 -3.75 19.30 -11.39
N LYS A 20 -4.62 19.92 -10.58
CA LYS A 20 -5.77 20.72 -11.04
C LYS A 20 -5.34 21.76 -12.08
N GLN A 21 -6.03 21.77 -13.20
CA GLN A 21 -5.76 22.67 -14.33
C GLN A 21 -7.07 23.20 -14.90
N GLU A 22 -7.05 24.47 -15.27
CA GLU A 22 -8.15 25.17 -15.92
C GLU A 22 -7.60 25.84 -17.17
N VAL A 23 -8.36 25.77 -18.26
CA VAL A 23 -8.01 26.36 -19.54
C VAL A 23 -9.14 27.28 -19.99
N ASP A 24 -8.81 28.29 -20.78
CA ASP A 24 -9.82 29.14 -21.41
C ASP A 24 -10.83 28.28 -22.22
N ALA A 25 -12.12 28.63 -22.15
CA ALA A 25 -13.18 27.91 -22.85
C ALA A 25 -12.99 27.89 -24.38
N THR A 26 -12.24 28.84 -24.95
CA THR A 26 -11.91 28.87 -26.39
C THR A 26 -10.69 28.02 -26.74
N SER A 27 -9.97 27.49 -25.74
CA SER A 27 -8.80 26.64 -25.96
C SER A 27 -9.18 25.35 -26.68
N VAL A 28 -8.30 24.84 -27.56
CA VAL A 28 -8.46 23.51 -28.17
C VAL A 28 -8.57 22.41 -27.10
N LEU A 29 -7.91 22.62 -25.94
CA LEU A 29 -7.97 21.71 -24.80
C LEU A 29 -9.32 21.71 -24.08
N ALA A 30 -10.18 22.72 -24.28
CA ALA A 30 -11.51 22.79 -23.67
C ALA A 30 -12.40 21.60 -24.04
N ARG A 31 -12.16 20.99 -25.21
CA ARG A 31 -12.83 19.75 -25.66
C ARG A 31 -12.56 18.55 -24.76
N ARG A 32 -11.52 18.61 -23.94
CA ARG A 32 -11.12 17.58 -22.97
C ARG A 32 -11.44 17.97 -21.52
N ALA A 33 -12.26 19.02 -21.34
CA ALA A 33 -12.78 19.39 -20.03
C ALA A 33 -13.69 18.30 -19.47
N ASP A 34 -13.71 18.19 -18.14
CA ASP A 34 -14.70 17.36 -17.44
C ASP A 34 -15.93 18.23 -17.16
N PRO A 35 -17.09 17.95 -17.78
CA PRO A 35 -18.29 18.77 -17.59
C PRO A 35 -18.84 18.69 -16.16
N THR A 36 -18.38 17.72 -15.37
CA THR A 36 -18.80 17.55 -13.98
C THR A 36 -17.92 18.34 -13.01
N LEU A 37 -16.83 18.95 -13.49
CA LEU A 37 -15.94 19.82 -12.72
C LEU A 37 -16.25 21.29 -13.03
N ILE A 38 -16.19 22.13 -11.99
CA ILE A 38 -16.43 23.56 -12.11
C ILE A 38 -15.09 24.27 -12.04
N ALA A 39 -14.79 25.11 -13.03
CA ALA A 39 -13.62 25.97 -13.00
C ALA A 39 -13.82 27.12 -12.01
N ALA A 40 -12.77 27.47 -11.26
CA ALA A 40 -12.76 28.61 -10.37
C ALA A 40 -12.67 29.95 -11.14
N LYS A 41 -11.99 29.96 -12.29
CA LYS A 41 -11.82 31.17 -13.11
C LYS A 41 -13.00 31.39 -14.07
N PRO A 42 -13.61 32.59 -14.09
CA PRO A 42 -14.61 32.95 -15.11
C PRO A 42 -14.04 32.80 -16.53
N GLY A 43 -14.84 32.24 -17.44
CA GLY A 43 -14.43 32.01 -18.83
C GLY A 43 -13.53 30.79 -19.03
N CYS A 44 -13.18 30.05 -17.97
CA CYS A 44 -12.39 28.83 -18.06
C CYS A 44 -13.25 27.57 -17.90
N VAL A 45 -12.70 26.45 -18.35
CA VAL A 45 -13.20 25.09 -18.11
C VAL A 45 -12.13 24.26 -17.41
N ALA A 46 -12.57 23.32 -16.55
CA ALA A 46 -11.68 22.47 -15.77
C ALA A 46 -11.30 21.20 -16.56
N LEU A 47 -10.00 20.92 -16.67
CA LEU A 47 -9.53 19.68 -17.27
C LEU A 47 -9.72 18.52 -16.29
N ARG A 48 -10.00 17.34 -16.85
CA ARG A 48 -10.05 16.09 -16.07
C ARG A 48 -8.66 15.76 -15.52
N THR A 49 -8.46 15.99 -14.23
CA THR A 49 -7.20 15.77 -13.49
C THR A 49 -7.51 14.99 -12.22
N VAL A 50 -6.56 14.16 -11.77
CA VAL A 50 -6.81 13.27 -10.62
C VAL A 50 -7.12 14.09 -9.36
N GLN A 51 -6.38 15.18 -9.11
CA GLN A 51 -6.61 16.03 -7.95
C GLN A 51 -8.01 16.65 -7.97
N ALA A 52 -8.53 17.10 -9.13
CA ALA A 52 -9.86 17.70 -9.21
C ALA A 52 -10.96 16.69 -8.86
N VAL A 53 -10.86 15.48 -9.43
CA VAL A 53 -11.84 14.41 -9.24
C VAL A 53 -11.83 13.91 -7.80
N VAL A 54 -10.64 13.68 -7.23
CA VAL A 54 -10.51 13.25 -5.83
C VAL A 54 -10.98 14.35 -4.87
N GLU A 55 -10.61 15.61 -5.11
CA GLU A 55 -11.05 16.71 -4.24
C GLU A 55 -12.58 16.86 -4.27
N LYS A 56 -13.21 16.74 -5.44
CA LYS A 56 -14.67 16.72 -5.56
C LYS A 56 -15.30 15.57 -4.77
N ALA A 57 -14.78 14.36 -4.90
CA ALA A 57 -15.27 13.18 -4.16
C ALA A 57 -15.12 13.34 -2.65
N VAL A 58 -13.98 13.88 -2.18
CA VAL A 58 -13.76 14.16 -0.76
C VAL A 58 -14.76 15.21 -0.26
N ARG A 59 -14.93 16.34 -0.97
CA ARG A 59 -15.91 17.38 -0.60
C ARG A 59 -17.32 16.84 -0.45
N GLN A 60 -17.73 15.90 -1.31
CA GLN A 60 -19.03 15.26 -1.21
C GLN A 60 -19.13 14.30 -0.02
N ALA A 61 -18.08 13.50 0.23
CA ALA A 61 -18.05 12.55 1.32
C ALA A 61 -18.05 13.22 2.71
N VAL A 62 -17.29 14.31 2.88
CA VAL A 62 -17.18 15.03 4.16
C VAL A 62 -18.11 16.24 4.25
N ARG A 63 -18.78 16.62 3.16
CA ARG A 63 -19.67 17.79 3.07
C ARG A 63 -19.01 19.09 3.53
N ASP A 64 -17.72 19.22 3.26
CA ASP A 64 -16.90 20.36 3.66
C ASP A 64 -16.08 20.89 2.47
N GLN A 65 -15.68 22.16 2.54
CA GLN A 65 -14.81 22.78 1.55
C GLN A 65 -13.35 22.41 1.84
N VAL A 66 -12.89 21.33 1.21
CA VAL A 66 -11.52 20.87 1.37
C VAL A 66 -10.60 21.34 0.24
N THR A 67 -9.33 21.53 0.56
CA THR A 67 -8.24 21.63 -0.41
C THR A 67 -7.38 20.38 -0.31
N LEU A 68 -7.24 19.66 -1.42
CA LEU A 68 -6.44 18.45 -1.50
C LEU A 68 -5.03 18.79 -1.97
N VAL A 69 -4.00 18.36 -1.24
CA VAL A 69 -2.59 18.54 -1.62
C VAL A 69 -1.98 17.17 -1.90
N GLY A 70 -1.46 16.95 -3.11
CA GLY A 70 -0.81 15.70 -3.50
C GLY A 70 0.70 15.73 -3.31
N ALA A 71 1.28 14.57 -3.02
CA ALA A 71 2.69 14.41 -2.70
C ALA A 71 3.59 14.43 -3.92
N SER A 72 3.17 13.78 -5.01
CA SER A 72 3.88 13.79 -6.29
C SER A 72 3.00 14.35 -7.40
N ARG A 73 3.58 15.16 -8.28
CA ARG A 73 2.92 15.51 -9.54
C ARG A 73 3.27 14.43 -10.56
N THR A 74 2.25 13.78 -11.11
CA THR A 74 2.38 12.88 -12.26
C THR A 74 1.91 13.60 -13.51
N ASP A 75 2.61 13.37 -14.61
CA ASP A 75 2.31 13.96 -15.91
C ASP A 75 1.02 13.35 -16.49
N SER A 76 0.47 13.97 -17.54
CA SER A 76 -0.66 13.39 -18.26
C SER A 76 -0.31 11.99 -18.78
N GLY A 77 -1.20 11.03 -18.58
CA GLY A 77 -1.00 9.63 -18.96
C GLY A 77 -0.24 8.77 -17.93
N VAL A 78 0.41 9.36 -16.92
CA VAL A 78 1.22 8.61 -15.94
C VAL A 78 0.35 7.99 -14.86
N HIS A 79 0.60 6.72 -14.52
CA HIS A 79 -0.16 5.98 -13.52
C HIS A 79 0.39 6.18 -12.10
N ALA A 80 -0.40 5.80 -11.10
CA ALA A 80 0.12 5.59 -9.74
C ALA A 80 -0.52 4.37 -9.08
N ARG A 81 0.29 3.65 -8.31
CA ARG A 81 -0.13 2.60 -7.38
C ARG A 81 -0.08 3.05 -5.92
N GLY A 82 0.73 4.06 -5.61
CA GLY A 82 0.92 4.59 -4.26
C GLY A 82 1.14 6.10 -4.26
N GLN A 83 0.17 6.86 -4.76
CA GLN A 83 0.14 8.31 -4.56
C GLN A 83 -0.36 8.61 -3.14
N VAL A 84 0.14 9.70 -2.56
CA VAL A 84 -0.36 10.21 -1.29
C VAL A 84 -0.92 11.61 -1.48
N ALA A 85 -2.07 11.89 -0.89
CA ALA A 85 -2.63 13.23 -0.82
C ALA A 85 -3.14 13.52 0.59
N SER A 86 -3.17 14.78 1.00
CA SER A 86 -3.73 15.17 2.29
C SER A 86 -4.78 16.25 2.16
N PHE A 87 -5.74 16.22 3.08
CA PHE A 87 -6.69 17.29 3.32
C PHE A 87 -6.94 17.45 4.81
N SER A 88 -7.51 18.58 5.20
CA SER A 88 -7.95 18.85 6.56
C SER A 88 -9.44 19.16 6.55
N SER A 89 -10.15 18.68 7.55
CA SER A 89 -11.58 18.95 7.74
C SER A 89 -11.94 18.72 9.21
N GLU A 90 -12.85 19.51 9.75
CA GLU A 90 -13.29 19.41 11.15
C GLU A 90 -14.79 19.13 11.20
N HIS A 91 -15.18 18.10 11.97
CA HIS A 91 -16.59 17.78 12.11
C HIS A 91 -17.27 18.77 13.06
N ASP A 92 -18.31 19.45 12.58
CA ASP A 92 -18.96 20.53 13.33
C ASP A 92 -20.25 20.10 14.07
N GLY A 93 -20.59 18.82 14.04
CA GLY A 93 -21.82 18.28 14.65
C GLY A 93 -23.09 18.55 13.84
N ARG A 94 -23.03 19.35 12.77
CA ARG A 94 -24.15 19.69 11.87
C ARG A 94 -24.05 18.96 10.53
N GLY A 95 -23.17 17.97 10.45
CA GLY A 95 -22.98 17.10 9.28
C GLY A 95 -21.95 17.62 8.28
N ARG A 96 -21.16 18.66 8.60
CA ARG A 96 -19.93 18.98 7.87
C ARG A 96 -18.74 18.36 8.57
N GLY A 97 -17.74 17.94 7.80
CA GLY A 97 -16.56 17.21 8.24
C GLY A 97 -16.82 15.72 8.46
N TRP A 98 -15.73 14.98 8.69
CA TRP A 98 -15.82 13.54 8.96
C TRP A 98 -15.78 13.26 10.47
N PRO A 99 -16.81 12.62 11.06
CA PRO A 99 -16.75 12.17 12.44
C PRO A 99 -15.69 11.07 12.57
N ILE A 100 -14.56 11.33 13.25
CA ILE A 100 -13.43 10.40 13.37
C ILE A 100 -13.87 9.08 14.02
N GLU A 101 -14.80 9.16 14.97
CA GLU A 101 -15.42 8.03 15.65
C GLU A 101 -16.15 7.07 14.71
N ARG A 102 -16.54 7.51 13.51
CA ARG A 102 -17.09 6.64 12.45
C ARG A 102 -16.02 5.73 11.84
N GLY A 103 -14.74 6.01 12.09
CA GLY A 103 -13.60 5.30 11.53
C GLY A 103 -13.26 5.73 10.11
N LEU A 104 -12.09 5.30 9.63
CA LEU A 104 -11.56 5.71 8.33
C LEU A 104 -11.97 4.78 7.17
N ALA A 105 -12.26 3.51 7.43
CA ALA A 105 -12.74 2.60 6.39
C ALA A 105 -14.08 3.06 5.77
N PRO A 106 -15.07 3.54 6.54
CA PRO A 106 -16.27 4.12 5.93
C PRO A 106 -16.02 5.44 5.20
N LEU A 107 -15.02 6.24 5.59
CA LEU A 107 -14.61 7.44 4.86
C LEU A 107 -14.10 7.06 3.47
N VAL A 108 -13.19 6.09 3.41
CA VAL A 108 -12.67 5.55 2.15
C VAL A 108 -13.80 5.05 1.26
N ARG A 109 -14.75 4.27 1.80
CA ARG A 109 -15.92 3.81 1.04
C ARG A 109 -16.79 4.96 0.52
N ALA A 110 -17.02 5.98 1.34
CA ALA A 110 -17.80 7.15 0.95
C ALA A 110 -17.14 7.95 -0.18
N ILE A 111 -15.80 8.11 -0.13
CA ILE A 111 -15.04 8.77 -1.19
C ILE A 111 -15.08 7.91 -2.47
N ASN A 112 -14.76 6.61 -2.37
CA ASN A 112 -14.74 5.70 -3.52
C ASN A 112 -16.10 5.59 -4.22
N ALA A 113 -17.21 5.70 -3.49
CA ALA A 113 -18.56 5.71 -4.09
C ALA A 113 -18.82 6.93 -5.00
N GLN A 114 -18.00 7.98 -4.91
CA GLN A 114 -18.07 9.17 -5.76
C GLN A 114 -16.96 9.21 -6.83
N LEU A 115 -15.95 8.34 -6.72
CA LEU A 115 -14.83 8.30 -7.65
C LEU A 115 -15.20 7.51 -8.92
N PRO A 116 -14.63 7.90 -10.09
CA PRO A 116 -14.70 7.08 -11.29
C PRO A 116 -13.85 5.82 -11.14
N GLU A 117 -14.09 4.82 -12.00
CA GLU A 117 -13.42 3.50 -11.94
C GLU A 117 -11.90 3.55 -12.14
N ASP A 118 -11.38 4.64 -12.72
CA ASP A 118 -9.95 4.84 -12.98
C ASP A 118 -9.18 5.50 -11.81
N VAL A 119 -9.83 5.72 -10.66
CA VAL A 119 -9.23 6.25 -9.42
C VAL A 119 -9.75 5.52 -8.20
N LEU A 120 -8.84 5.11 -7.31
CA LEU A 120 -9.17 4.40 -6.08
C LEU A 120 -8.46 5.01 -4.88
N VAL A 121 -9.20 5.31 -3.81
CA VAL A 121 -8.63 5.48 -2.47
C VAL A 121 -8.47 4.10 -1.84
N GLN A 122 -7.24 3.69 -1.61
CA GLN A 122 -6.90 2.39 -1.02
C GLN A 122 -7.05 2.44 0.51
N ALA A 123 -6.64 3.55 1.13
CA ALA A 123 -6.68 3.74 2.57
C ALA A 123 -6.71 5.22 2.93
N ALA A 124 -7.01 5.50 4.20
CA ALA A 124 -6.85 6.81 4.81
C ALA A 124 -6.19 6.67 6.20
N ARG A 125 -5.46 7.69 6.64
CA ARG A 125 -4.88 7.80 7.99
C ARG A 125 -5.10 9.21 8.53
N VAL A 126 -5.33 9.34 9.84
CA VAL A 126 -5.16 10.62 10.53
C VAL A 126 -3.66 10.83 10.72
N VAL A 127 -3.18 12.02 10.38
CA VAL A 127 -1.75 12.39 10.45
C VAL A 127 -1.57 13.65 11.29
N PRO A 128 -0.38 13.88 11.86
CA PRO A 128 -0.09 15.12 12.60
C PRO A 128 -0.29 16.36 11.72
N ASP A 129 -0.53 17.50 12.36
CA ASP A 129 -0.79 18.76 11.65
C ASP A 129 0.42 19.23 10.82
N GLU A 130 1.63 18.83 11.22
CA GLU A 130 2.89 19.12 10.54
C GLU A 130 3.10 18.27 9.28
N PHE A 131 2.29 17.23 9.06
CA PHE A 131 2.43 16.36 7.90
C PHE A 131 2.24 17.15 6.60
N HIS A 132 3.28 17.19 5.77
CA HIS A 132 3.23 17.82 4.46
C HIS A 132 3.49 16.78 3.36
N PRO A 133 2.53 16.49 2.46
CA PRO A 133 2.66 15.42 1.47
C PRO A 133 3.83 15.65 0.49
N ILE A 134 4.14 16.91 0.16
CA ILE A 134 5.29 17.23 -0.71
C ILE A 134 6.60 17.33 0.09
N GLY A 135 6.69 18.27 1.04
CA GLY A 135 7.93 18.56 1.76
C GLY A 135 8.38 17.48 2.74
N GLY A 136 7.47 16.62 3.21
CA GLY A 136 7.81 15.50 4.11
C GLY A 136 8.19 14.21 3.38
N ALA A 137 8.03 14.14 2.05
CA ALA A 137 8.38 12.95 1.29
C ALA A 137 9.91 12.81 1.19
N THR A 138 10.44 11.69 1.68
CA THR A 138 11.89 11.44 1.76
C THR A 138 12.37 10.56 0.61
N ARG A 139 11.53 9.63 0.14
CA ARG A 139 11.84 8.75 -0.99
C ARG A 139 10.61 8.50 -1.84
N LYS A 140 10.82 8.21 -3.12
CA LYS A 140 9.78 7.77 -4.06
C LYS A 140 10.37 6.76 -5.02
N GLU A 141 9.55 5.80 -5.41
CA GLU A 141 9.88 4.89 -6.50
C GLU A 141 8.92 5.05 -7.66
N TYR A 142 9.52 5.03 -8.85
CA TYR A 142 8.81 4.86 -10.10
C TYR A 142 9.23 3.57 -10.76
N SER A 143 8.31 2.98 -11.52
CA SER A 143 8.65 1.96 -12.50
C SER A 143 8.28 2.40 -13.91
N PHE A 144 9.05 1.92 -14.88
CA PHE A 144 8.79 2.12 -16.30
C PHE A 144 8.82 0.76 -17.01
N VAL A 145 7.76 0.43 -17.73
CA VAL A 145 7.68 -0.84 -18.49
C VAL A 145 7.80 -0.58 -19.99
N PHE A 146 8.82 -1.17 -20.59
CA PHE A 146 9.02 -1.19 -22.03
C PHE A 146 8.42 -2.45 -22.63
N HIS A 147 7.89 -2.33 -23.83
CA HIS A 147 7.52 -3.43 -24.69
C HIS A 147 8.38 -3.40 -25.95
N ASP A 148 9.40 -4.26 -26.01
CA ASP A 148 10.45 -4.23 -27.02
C ASP A 148 10.21 -5.20 -28.19
N SER A 149 8.99 -5.19 -28.73
CA SER A 149 8.56 -6.08 -29.83
C SER A 149 8.25 -5.33 -31.12
N ARG A 150 8.12 -6.09 -32.22
CA ARG A 150 7.52 -5.61 -33.47
C ARG A 150 5.99 -5.70 -33.47
N ASP A 151 5.42 -6.44 -32.54
CA ASP A 151 3.98 -6.50 -32.34
C ASP A 151 3.52 -5.38 -31.41
N ARG A 152 2.21 -5.08 -31.44
CA ARG A 152 1.60 -4.11 -30.53
C ARG A 152 1.09 -4.81 -29.26
N PRO A 153 1.22 -4.20 -28.07
CA PRO A 153 0.81 -4.79 -26.80
C PRO A 153 -0.68 -4.57 -26.57
N LEU A 154 -1.55 -5.22 -27.35
CA LEU A 154 -2.99 -4.91 -27.41
C LEU A 154 -3.67 -4.86 -26.02
N TRP A 155 -3.35 -5.81 -25.15
CA TRP A 155 -4.00 -6.02 -23.85
C TRP A 155 -3.57 -5.02 -22.76
N ASP A 156 -2.30 -4.65 -22.74
CA ASP A 156 -1.68 -3.78 -21.73
C ASP A 156 -1.07 -2.51 -22.34
N ARG A 157 -1.50 -2.10 -23.55
CA ARG A 157 -1.05 -0.90 -24.29
C ARG A 157 -1.05 0.40 -23.50
N HIS A 158 -1.89 0.46 -22.47
CA HIS A 158 -2.01 1.60 -21.57
C HIS A 158 -1.12 1.48 -20.33
N ARG A 159 -0.26 0.45 -20.23
CA ARG A 159 0.62 0.19 -19.08
C ARG A 159 2.08 -0.04 -19.49
N VAL A 160 2.36 0.01 -20.78
CA VAL A 160 3.68 -0.21 -21.36
C VAL A 160 3.94 0.78 -22.46
N THR A 161 5.22 1.11 -22.68
CA THR A 161 5.65 1.93 -23.80
C THR A 161 6.30 1.07 -24.88
N GLN A 162 5.76 1.15 -26.09
CA GLN A 162 6.29 0.45 -27.26
C GLN A 162 7.69 0.94 -27.62
N VAL A 163 8.60 0.00 -27.83
CA VAL A 163 9.88 0.20 -28.50
C VAL A 163 9.98 -0.84 -29.62
N TRP A 164 10.02 -0.40 -30.88
CA TRP A 164 9.96 -1.30 -32.05
C TRP A 164 11.25 -2.11 -32.33
N HIS A 165 12.21 -2.05 -31.42
CA HIS A 165 13.51 -2.70 -31.53
C HIS A 165 13.78 -3.49 -30.25
N PRO A 166 14.37 -4.70 -30.35
CA PRO A 166 14.85 -5.43 -29.20
C PRO A 166 15.85 -4.58 -28.40
N LEU A 167 15.79 -4.71 -27.08
CA LEU A 167 16.68 -3.99 -26.17
C LEU A 167 17.58 -4.95 -25.39
N ASP A 168 18.88 -4.65 -25.35
CA ASP A 168 19.84 -5.32 -24.48
C ASP A 168 19.67 -4.84 -23.03
N THR A 169 19.01 -5.66 -22.22
CA THR A 169 18.74 -5.35 -20.81
C THR A 169 20.00 -5.28 -19.96
N THR A 170 21.07 -6.00 -20.34
CA THR A 170 22.34 -6.00 -19.60
C THR A 170 23.01 -4.64 -19.75
N LEU A 171 23.09 -4.12 -20.98
CA LEU A 171 23.65 -2.78 -21.23
C LEU A 171 22.78 -1.69 -20.60
N MET A 172 21.46 -1.80 -20.68
CA MET A 172 20.55 -0.87 -20.02
C MET A 172 20.78 -0.83 -18.50
N HIS A 173 20.94 -1.99 -17.87
CA HIS A 173 21.18 -2.06 -16.42
C HIS A 173 22.55 -1.50 -16.04
N GLN A 174 23.60 -1.79 -16.81
CA GLN A 174 24.93 -1.19 -16.63
C GLN A 174 24.88 0.34 -16.74
N ALA A 175 24.18 0.86 -17.73
CA ALA A 175 23.99 2.29 -17.94
C ALA A 175 23.21 2.95 -16.80
N ALA A 176 22.20 2.25 -16.27
CA ALA A 176 21.42 2.71 -15.12
C ALA A 176 22.27 2.91 -13.86
N GLN A 177 23.39 2.18 -13.70
CA GLN A 177 24.25 2.32 -12.53
C GLN A 177 24.96 3.68 -12.47
N TYR A 178 25.19 4.34 -13.61
CA TYR A 178 25.75 5.69 -13.65
C TYR A 178 24.79 6.78 -13.17
N LEU A 179 23.49 6.47 -13.03
CA LEU A 179 22.50 7.39 -12.51
C LEU A 179 22.49 7.42 -10.97
N ILE A 180 23.01 6.38 -10.31
CA ILE A 180 22.98 6.22 -8.85
C ILE A 180 23.92 7.26 -8.22
N GLY A 181 23.47 7.85 -7.10
CA GLY A 181 24.16 8.93 -6.40
C GLY A 181 23.49 10.28 -6.59
N GLU A 182 24.17 11.33 -6.14
CA GLU A 182 23.73 12.71 -6.28
C GLU A 182 24.30 13.33 -7.55
N HIS A 183 23.41 13.83 -8.41
CA HIS A 183 23.79 14.43 -9.69
C HIS A 183 22.94 15.65 -10.01
N ASP A 184 23.49 16.54 -10.83
CA ASP A 184 22.73 17.60 -11.48
C ASP A 184 22.03 17.07 -12.74
N PHE A 185 20.71 16.89 -12.67
CA PHE A 185 19.92 16.23 -13.72
C PHE A 185 19.35 17.21 -14.76
N VAL A 186 19.99 18.36 -15.02
CA VAL A 186 19.60 19.30 -16.08
C VAL A 186 19.42 18.59 -17.43
N SER A 187 20.35 17.72 -17.81
CA SER A 187 20.27 16.94 -19.07
C SER A 187 19.04 16.04 -19.13
N MET A 188 18.46 15.69 -17.98
CA MET A 188 17.31 14.80 -17.83
C MET A 188 16.07 15.58 -17.38
N CYS A 189 15.95 16.85 -17.74
CA CYS A 189 14.84 17.70 -17.33
C CYS A 189 14.21 18.42 -18.52
N ALA A 190 12.89 18.57 -18.50
CA ALA A 190 12.22 19.50 -19.41
C ALA A 190 12.51 20.96 -19.02
N ALA A 191 12.50 21.86 -20.02
CA ALA A 191 12.50 23.29 -19.77
C ALA A 191 11.30 23.69 -18.89
N ASP A 192 11.44 24.76 -18.09
CA ASP A 192 10.41 25.24 -17.15
C ASP A 192 9.95 24.23 -16.06
N HIS A 193 10.90 23.53 -15.45
CA HIS A 193 10.61 22.54 -14.40
C HIS A 193 10.15 23.13 -13.04
N GLY A 194 10.18 24.46 -12.87
CA GLY A 194 9.61 25.17 -11.70
C GLY A 194 10.19 24.77 -10.34
N ARG A 195 11.44 24.28 -10.28
CA ARG A 195 12.13 23.86 -9.04
C ARG A 195 13.36 24.74 -8.81
N GLN A 196 13.69 24.96 -7.53
CA GLN A 196 14.87 25.76 -7.13
C GLN A 196 16.20 25.05 -7.42
N SER A 197 16.19 23.72 -7.52
CA SER A 197 17.37 22.91 -7.82
C SER A 197 17.02 21.72 -8.72
N THR A 198 17.92 21.42 -9.65
CA THR A 198 17.96 20.26 -10.54
C THR A 198 18.78 19.10 -9.97
N VAL A 199 19.43 19.29 -8.82
CA VAL A 199 20.19 18.25 -8.14
C VAL A 199 19.25 17.27 -7.46
N ARG A 200 19.38 15.97 -7.77
CA ARG A 200 18.61 14.90 -7.15
C ARG A 200 19.53 13.75 -6.79
N THR A 201 19.06 12.92 -5.86
CA THR A 201 19.76 11.72 -5.43
C THR A 201 18.94 10.51 -5.87
N VAL A 202 19.54 9.66 -6.71
CA VAL A 202 18.99 8.36 -7.07
C VAL A 202 19.64 7.32 -6.16
N TYR A 203 18.82 6.61 -5.40
CA TYR A 203 19.27 5.58 -4.47
C TYR A 203 19.42 4.22 -5.16
N ARG A 204 18.56 3.95 -6.15
CA ARG A 204 18.54 2.69 -6.88
C ARG A 204 18.04 2.91 -8.31
N CYS A 205 18.64 2.24 -9.28
CA CYS A 205 18.09 2.13 -10.62
C CYS A 205 18.38 0.74 -11.22
N ASP A 206 17.34 -0.09 -11.29
CA ASP A 206 17.41 -1.46 -11.78
C ASP A 206 16.69 -1.59 -13.12
N VAL A 207 17.23 -2.41 -14.02
CA VAL A 207 16.57 -2.75 -15.29
C VAL A 207 16.60 -4.27 -15.45
N LYS A 208 15.42 -4.88 -15.62
CA LYS A 208 15.29 -6.34 -15.70
C LYS A 208 14.28 -6.73 -16.76
N ARG A 209 14.55 -7.82 -17.48
CA ARG A 209 13.53 -8.47 -18.32
C ARG A 209 12.57 -9.24 -17.40
N ILE A 210 11.28 -8.96 -17.51
CA ILE A 210 10.23 -9.56 -16.67
C ILE A 210 9.29 -10.48 -17.46
N ALA A 211 9.32 -10.39 -18.80
CA ALA A 211 8.69 -11.32 -19.72
C ALA A 211 9.46 -11.28 -21.05
N PRO A 212 9.22 -12.19 -22.02
CA PRO A 212 9.97 -12.26 -23.28
C PRO A 212 10.08 -10.91 -24.01
N ASP A 213 9.02 -10.10 -23.96
CA ASP A 213 8.85 -8.81 -24.63
C ASP A 213 8.48 -7.70 -23.62
N ARG A 214 8.84 -7.87 -22.34
CA ARG A 214 8.63 -6.86 -21.28
C ARG A 214 9.90 -6.63 -20.48
N ILE A 215 10.30 -5.37 -20.39
CA ILE A 215 11.43 -4.92 -19.58
C ILE A 215 10.91 -3.92 -18.55
N LYS A 216 11.28 -4.08 -17.29
CA LYS A 216 10.94 -3.16 -16.21
C LYS A 216 12.19 -2.43 -15.75
N MET A 217 12.15 -1.10 -15.80
CA MET A 217 13.05 -0.22 -15.06
C MET A 217 12.38 0.16 -13.74
N GLN A 218 13.11 0.11 -12.63
CA GLN A 218 12.70 0.63 -11.33
C GLN A 218 13.72 1.67 -10.89
N ILE A 219 13.24 2.83 -10.44
CA ILE A 219 14.10 3.93 -10.02
C ILE A 219 13.58 4.53 -8.71
N GLU A 220 14.45 4.57 -7.71
CA GLU A 220 14.20 5.13 -6.39
C GLU A 220 15.06 6.38 -6.18
N GLY A 221 14.48 7.44 -5.63
CA GLY A 221 15.22 8.66 -5.32
C GLY A 221 14.50 9.58 -4.34
N ASN A 222 15.18 10.65 -3.93
CA ASN A 222 14.60 11.68 -3.05
C ASN A 222 13.56 12.58 -3.74
N GLY A 223 13.45 12.47 -5.06
CA GLY A 223 12.49 13.17 -5.88
C GLY A 223 12.94 13.20 -7.33
N PHE A 224 12.02 13.51 -8.23
CA PHE A 224 12.27 13.54 -9.66
C PHE A 224 11.83 14.88 -10.25
N LEU A 225 12.54 15.33 -11.28
CA LEU A 225 12.19 16.53 -12.04
C LEU A 225 11.08 16.23 -13.06
N TYR A 226 10.50 17.28 -13.63
CA TYR A 226 9.49 17.14 -14.68
C TYR A 226 10.06 16.37 -15.88
N ASN A 227 9.33 15.34 -16.33
CA ASN A 227 9.72 14.35 -17.35
C ASN A 227 10.95 13.49 -17.04
N MET A 228 11.62 13.65 -15.90
CA MET A 228 12.95 13.05 -15.66
C MET A 228 13.01 11.55 -15.86
N VAL A 229 12.09 10.81 -15.23
CA VAL A 229 12.08 9.34 -15.33
C VAL A 229 11.85 8.86 -16.76
N ARG A 230 11.04 9.57 -17.55
CA ARG A 230 10.77 9.25 -18.96
C ARG A 230 11.95 9.55 -19.87
N ILE A 231 12.71 10.60 -19.56
CA ILE A 231 13.95 10.95 -20.28
C ILE A 231 15.06 9.95 -19.95
N ILE A 232 15.17 9.55 -18.69
CA ILE A 232 16.05 8.46 -18.26
C ILE A 232 15.70 7.16 -19.01
N ALA A 233 14.43 6.77 -18.99
CA ALA A 233 13.96 5.58 -19.71
C ALA A 233 14.30 5.63 -21.20
N GLY A 234 14.11 6.78 -21.85
CA GLY A 234 14.50 6.98 -23.25
C GLY A 234 16.00 6.89 -23.49
N THR A 235 16.81 7.46 -22.59
CA THR A 235 18.28 7.38 -22.68
C THR A 235 18.77 5.94 -22.53
N LEU A 236 18.24 5.20 -21.56
CA LEU A 236 18.58 3.79 -21.38
C LEU A 236 18.13 2.95 -22.58
N ALA A 237 16.97 3.23 -23.18
CA ALA A 237 16.52 2.56 -24.39
C ALA A 237 17.51 2.79 -25.57
N GLU A 238 18.09 3.99 -25.72
CA GLU A 238 19.11 4.24 -26.75
C GLU A 238 20.40 3.42 -26.50
N VAL A 239 20.81 3.25 -25.25
CA VAL A 239 21.91 2.33 -24.89
C VAL A 239 21.54 0.87 -25.20
N GLY A 240 20.33 0.43 -24.83
CA GLY A 240 19.83 -0.92 -25.11
C GLY A 240 19.71 -1.22 -26.62
N ARG A 241 19.65 -0.18 -27.46
CA ARG A 241 19.72 -0.27 -28.93
C ARG A 241 21.14 -0.23 -29.48
N HIS A 242 22.15 -0.25 -28.61
CA HIS A 242 23.57 -0.12 -28.95
C HIS A 242 23.93 1.19 -29.67
N ARG A 243 23.15 2.27 -29.48
CA ARG A 243 23.49 3.58 -30.07
C ARG A 243 24.67 4.25 -29.36
N TYR A 244 24.76 4.04 -28.06
CA TYR A 244 25.84 4.53 -27.20
C TYR A 244 26.25 3.44 -26.22
N PRO A 245 27.53 3.41 -25.79
CA PRO A 245 27.95 2.49 -24.74
C PRO A 245 27.42 2.96 -23.36
N PRO A 246 27.32 2.07 -22.35
CA PRO A 246 26.74 2.40 -21.04
C PRO A 246 27.35 3.63 -20.35
N GLU A 247 28.67 3.79 -20.42
CA GLU A 247 29.41 4.90 -19.82
C GLU A 247 29.03 6.27 -20.40
N HIS A 248 28.39 6.31 -21.58
CA HIS A 248 27.94 7.55 -22.19
C HIS A 248 26.87 8.26 -21.34
N VAL A 249 26.12 7.54 -20.51
CA VAL A 249 25.15 8.14 -19.57
C VAL A 249 25.83 9.12 -18.62
N ARG A 250 27.07 8.81 -18.17
CA ARG A 250 27.85 9.73 -17.34
C ARG A 250 28.14 11.03 -18.08
N SER A 251 28.60 10.94 -19.33
CA SER A 251 28.86 12.13 -20.15
C SER A 251 27.60 12.96 -20.40
N ILE A 252 26.43 12.33 -20.52
CA ILE A 252 25.15 13.05 -20.65
C ILE A 252 24.84 13.84 -19.38
N ILE A 253 25.00 13.25 -18.19
CA ILE A 253 24.81 13.96 -16.92
C ILE A 253 25.78 15.15 -16.82
N GLU A 254 27.06 14.91 -17.09
CA GLU A 254 28.12 15.93 -17.00
C GLU A 254 27.92 17.09 -17.99
N ALA A 255 27.33 16.82 -19.17
CA ALA A 255 27.09 17.83 -20.19
C ALA A 255 26.08 18.91 -19.76
N ARG A 256 25.18 18.62 -18.81
CA ARG A 256 24.09 19.51 -18.37
C ARG A 256 23.29 20.12 -19.54
N ASP A 257 23.07 19.32 -20.58
CA ASP A 257 22.43 19.71 -21.82
C ASP A 257 21.38 18.66 -22.20
N ARG A 258 20.10 19.07 -22.16
CA ARG A 258 18.96 18.21 -22.45
C ARG A 258 19.02 17.59 -23.85
N THR A 259 19.67 18.24 -24.82
CA THR A 259 19.79 17.73 -26.19
C THR A 259 20.68 16.48 -26.29
N LYS A 260 21.50 16.21 -25.26
CA LYS A 260 22.37 15.03 -25.19
C LYS A 260 21.66 13.78 -24.68
N ALA A 261 20.55 13.94 -23.98
CA ALA A 261 19.77 12.84 -23.45
C ALA A 261 18.81 12.25 -24.50
N GLY A 262 18.35 11.02 -24.23
CA GLY A 262 17.37 10.35 -25.07
C GLY A 262 16.04 11.11 -25.20
N VAL A 263 15.20 10.64 -26.11
CA VAL A 263 13.86 11.20 -26.30
C VAL A 263 13.02 11.02 -25.03
N THR A 264 12.10 11.93 -24.78
CA THR A 264 11.11 11.73 -23.71
C THR A 264 10.12 10.66 -24.17
N LEU A 265 10.13 9.49 -23.54
CA LEU A 265 9.23 8.39 -23.90
C LEU A 265 7.77 8.67 -23.55
N ASP A 266 6.86 7.93 -24.16
CA ASP A 266 5.42 7.97 -23.85
C ASP A 266 5.18 7.71 -22.34
N PRO A 267 4.18 8.36 -21.70
CA PRO A 267 3.93 8.19 -20.28
C PRO A 267 3.27 6.85 -19.90
N SER A 268 2.70 6.10 -20.85
CA SER A 268 1.92 4.88 -20.56
C SER A 268 2.70 3.80 -19.81
N GLY A 269 4.02 3.75 -19.98
CA GLY A 269 4.88 2.81 -19.28
C GLY A 269 5.20 3.22 -17.84
N LEU A 270 4.99 4.50 -17.47
CA LEU A 270 5.43 5.07 -16.18
C LEU A 270 4.35 4.92 -15.10
N THR A 271 4.74 4.36 -13.97
CA THR A 271 3.91 4.26 -12.77
C THR A 271 4.67 4.77 -11.54
N LEU A 272 4.04 5.66 -10.76
CA LEU A 272 4.48 5.96 -9.38
C LEU A 272 4.12 4.76 -8.49
N GLU A 273 5.11 4.01 -8.03
CA GLU A 273 4.89 2.80 -7.24
C GLU A 273 4.57 3.16 -5.79
N TRP A 274 5.41 3.99 -5.15
CA TRP A 274 5.21 4.40 -3.76
C TRP A 274 5.95 5.69 -3.39
N ILE A 275 5.54 6.25 -2.25
CA ILE A 275 6.12 7.42 -1.59
C ILE A 275 6.38 7.08 -0.12
N GLU A 276 7.56 7.45 0.36
CA GLU A 276 8.03 7.29 1.72
C GLU A 276 8.14 8.65 2.43
N TYR A 277 7.83 8.65 3.72
CA TYR A 277 7.97 9.77 4.64
C TYR A 277 8.72 9.28 5.87
N THR A 278 9.85 9.90 6.16
CA THR A 278 10.68 9.60 7.33
C THR A 278 10.72 10.85 8.19
N HIS A 279 10.45 10.72 9.49
CA HIS A 279 10.59 11.82 10.44
C HIS A 279 11.97 11.73 11.12
N PRO A 280 12.74 12.82 11.25
CA PRO A 280 14.10 12.79 11.80
C PRO A 280 14.21 12.11 13.17
N GLU A 281 13.21 12.29 14.03
CA GLU A 281 13.18 11.71 15.39
C GLU A 281 12.37 10.40 15.51
N ARG A 282 11.56 10.03 14.50
CA ARG A 282 10.61 8.92 14.60
C ARG A 282 10.84 7.81 13.56
N GLY A 283 11.89 7.91 12.73
CA GLY A 283 12.14 6.94 11.67
C GLY A 283 11.06 6.95 10.59
N LEU A 284 10.82 5.82 9.94
CA LEU A 284 9.78 5.72 8.91
C LEU A 284 8.41 6.02 9.52
N PHE A 285 7.78 7.04 8.97
CA PHE A 285 6.50 7.55 9.41
C PHE A 285 5.35 7.02 8.54
N LEU A 286 5.57 6.89 7.22
CA LEU A 286 4.56 6.44 6.27
C LEU A 286 5.22 5.98 4.97
N ARG A 287 4.88 4.80 4.46
CA ARG A 287 5.15 4.41 3.07
C ARG A 287 3.86 3.97 2.41
N SER A 288 3.63 4.40 1.17
CA SER A 288 2.31 4.28 0.55
C SER A 288 1.96 2.91 0.00
N ASP A 289 2.96 2.07 -0.29
CA ASP A 289 2.79 0.63 -0.57
C ASP A 289 2.67 -0.18 0.73
N GLU A 290 3.19 0.34 1.84
CA GLU A 290 2.95 -0.17 3.21
C GLU A 290 1.60 0.28 3.79
N THR A 291 0.64 0.65 2.96
CA THR A 291 -0.77 0.59 3.40
C THR A 291 -1.03 -0.85 3.81
N CYS A 292 -0.88 -1.11 5.12
CA CYS A 292 -0.79 -2.43 5.75
C CYS A 292 -1.75 -3.36 5.04
N ASN A 293 -1.23 -4.43 4.42
CA ASN A 293 -1.94 -5.35 3.55
C ASN A 293 -3.44 -5.45 3.90
N THR A 294 -4.26 -4.55 3.35
CA THR A 294 -5.67 -4.33 3.79
C THR A 294 -6.63 -5.18 2.98
N SER A 295 -6.11 -5.81 1.92
CA SER A 295 -6.77 -6.79 1.10
C SER A 295 -6.29 -8.19 1.46
N LEU A 296 -7.23 -9.12 1.61
CA LEU A 296 -6.90 -10.54 1.66
C LEU A 296 -6.57 -11.05 0.24
N PRO A 297 -5.63 -11.99 0.07
CA PRO A 297 -4.83 -12.61 1.13
C PRO A 297 -3.67 -11.72 1.63
N ILE A 298 -3.36 -11.81 2.92
CA ILE A 298 -2.18 -11.16 3.51
C ILE A 298 -0.96 -12.04 3.27
N GLU A 299 -0.10 -11.60 2.37
CA GLU A 299 1.16 -12.26 2.04
C GLU A 299 2.26 -11.89 3.05
N MET A 300 2.89 -12.90 3.64
CA MET A 300 4.08 -12.78 4.50
C MET A 300 5.24 -13.62 3.92
N PRO A 301 6.49 -13.47 4.40
CA PRO A 301 7.62 -14.21 3.84
C PRO A 301 7.42 -15.73 3.80
N ARG A 302 6.83 -16.32 4.84
CA ARG A 302 6.67 -17.78 4.95
C ARG A 302 5.21 -18.24 4.94
N LEU A 303 4.28 -17.31 5.12
CA LEU A 303 2.88 -17.59 5.36
C LEU A 303 1.97 -16.76 4.45
N THR A 304 0.74 -17.22 4.31
CA THR A 304 -0.37 -16.44 3.72
C THR A 304 -1.56 -16.51 4.68
N LEU A 305 -2.16 -15.37 5.05
CA LEU A 305 -3.47 -15.35 5.72
C LEU A 305 -4.54 -15.09 4.67
N ARG A 306 -5.47 -16.03 4.46
CA ARG A 306 -6.57 -15.84 3.53
C ARG A 306 -7.93 -15.95 4.19
N ALA A 307 -8.95 -15.46 3.49
CA ALA A 307 -10.34 -15.65 3.89
C ALA A 307 -10.63 -17.15 4.09
N PRO A 308 -11.31 -17.53 5.19
CA PRO A 308 -11.72 -18.91 5.39
C PRO A 308 -12.76 -19.32 4.35
N VAL A 309 -12.72 -20.58 3.94
CA VAL A 309 -13.73 -21.22 3.08
C VAL A 309 -14.24 -22.49 3.75
N GLU A 310 -15.42 -22.97 3.35
CA GLU A 310 -16.07 -24.12 4.00
C GLU A 310 -15.20 -25.38 4.00
N SER A 311 -14.47 -25.63 2.90
CA SER A 311 -13.56 -26.78 2.76
C SER A 311 -12.34 -26.74 3.68
N ASP A 312 -12.02 -25.60 4.31
CA ASP A 312 -10.91 -25.50 5.26
C ASP A 312 -11.15 -26.38 6.50
N ALA A 313 -12.42 -26.66 6.83
CA ALA A 313 -12.78 -27.43 8.00
C ALA A 313 -12.15 -28.83 7.97
N ASP A 314 -12.11 -29.48 6.80
CA ASP A 314 -11.55 -30.83 6.66
C ASP A 314 -10.02 -30.83 6.88
N ALA A 315 -9.32 -29.79 6.41
CA ALA A 315 -7.88 -29.65 6.61
C ALA A 315 -7.49 -29.26 8.05
N LEU A 316 -8.37 -28.55 8.75
CA LEU A 316 -8.20 -28.15 10.15
C LEU A 316 -8.67 -29.23 11.14
N ALA A 317 -9.51 -30.18 10.73
CA ALA A 317 -10.05 -31.20 11.62
C ALA A 317 -8.98 -32.00 12.37
N PRO A 318 -7.89 -32.48 11.73
CA PRO A 318 -6.84 -33.21 12.44
C PRO A 318 -6.18 -32.37 13.54
N MET A 319 -6.03 -31.06 13.34
CA MET A 319 -5.49 -30.14 14.34
C MET A 319 -6.39 -30.08 15.58
N TRP A 320 -7.70 -30.09 15.40
CA TRP A 320 -8.67 -30.04 16.49
C TRP A 320 -8.92 -31.39 17.17
N GLN A 321 -8.46 -32.49 16.56
CA GLN A 321 -8.46 -33.83 17.16
C GLN A 321 -7.16 -34.15 17.92
N ASP A 322 -6.17 -33.24 17.88
CA ASP A 322 -4.90 -33.39 18.60
C ASP A 322 -5.02 -32.83 20.04
N PRO A 323 -4.92 -33.68 21.08
CA PRO A 323 -5.00 -33.23 22.47
C PRO A 323 -3.90 -32.25 22.85
N ALA A 324 -2.73 -32.29 22.18
CA ALA A 324 -1.68 -31.32 22.42
C ALA A 324 -2.13 -29.91 22.02
N VAL A 325 -2.85 -29.78 20.90
CA VAL A 325 -3.36 -28.50 20.41
C VAL A 325 -4.51 -28.00 21.28
N THR A 326 -5.43 -28.87 21.70
CA THR A 326 -6.61 -28.45 22.47
C THR A 326 -6.34 -28.24 23.96
N LYS A 327 -5.22 -28.75 24.50
CA LYS A 327 -4.85 -28.70 25.93
C LYS A 327 -5.18 -27.39 26.65
N TYR A 328 -4.96 -26.24 26.00
CA TYR A 328 -5.15 -24.91 26.59
C TYR A 328 -6.34 -24.14 26.01
N ILE A 329 -7.25 -24.81 25.30
CA ILE A 329 -8.39 -24.20 24.62
C ILE A 329 -9.69 -24.70 25.25
N GLY A 330 -10.48 -23.79 25.81
CA GLY A 330 -11.74 -24.12 26.46
C GLY A 330 -11.53 -25.09 27.63
N ASP A 331 -12.20 -26.24 27.58
CA ASP A 331 -12.11 -27.32 28.57
C ASP A 331 -11.02 -28.37 28.25
N GLY A 332 -10.20 -28.14 27.22
CA GLY A 332 -9.16 -29.08 26.79
C GLY A 332 -9.65 -30.19 25.86
N SER A 333 -10.96 -30.30 25.62
CA SER A 333 -11.53 -31.37 24.79
C SER A 333 -11.16 -31.23 23.31
N VAL A 334 -10.90 -32.38 22.69
CA VAL A 334 -10.80 -32.49 21.23
C VAL A 334 -12.16 -32.23 20.59
N ARG A 335 -12.18 -31.67 19.38
CA ARG A 335 -13.42 -31.32 18.70
C ARG A 335 -13.75 -32.28 17.56
N PRO A 336 -15.00 -32.77 17.46
CA PRO A 336 -15.44 -33.51 16.29
C PRO A 336 -15.52 -32.58 15.07
N ILE A 337 -15.43 -33.16 13.86
CA ILE A 337 -15.40 -32.42 12.59
C ILE A 337 -16.61 -31.48 12.43
N GLU A 338 -17.78 -31.87 12.93
CA GLU A 338 -19.00 -31.06 12.89
C GLU A 338 -18.82 -29.73 13.62
N ARG A 339 -18.17 -29.73 14.79
CA ARG A 339 -17.84 -28.51 15.54
C ARG A 339 -16.80 -27.66 14.82
N VAL A 340 -15.86 -28.28 14.12
CA VAL A 340 -14.86 -27.56 13.30
C VAL A 340 -15.55 -26.87 12.13
N ARG A 341 -16.49 -27.55 11.46
CA ARG A 341 -17.33 -26.97 10.38
C ARG A 341 -18.18 -25.81 10.89
N GLU A 342 -18.88 -25.96 12.02
CA GLU A 342 -19.63 -24.87 12.66
C GLU A 342 -18.73 -23.65 12.93
N SER A 343 -17.53 -23.86 13.49
CA SER A 343 -16.58 -22.78 13.76
C SER A 343 -16.08 -22.10 12.49
N THR A 344 -15.88 -22.87 11.42
CA THR A 344 -15.46 -22.34 10.10
C THR A 344 -16.56 -21.48 9.49
N PHE A 345 -17.82 -21.92 9.59
CA PHE A 345 -18.97 -21.12 9.16
C PHE A 345 -19.09 -19.81 9.95
N LYS A 346 -18.92 -19.85 11.29
CA LYS A 346 -18.88 -18.62 12.11
C LYS A 346 -17.79 -17.66 11.66
N ARG A 347 -16.59 -18.18 11.35
CA ARG A 347 -15.48 -17.36 10.83
C ARG A 347 -15.82 -16.67 9.51
N ILE A 348 -16.44 -17.38 8.57
CA ILE A 348 -16.89 -16.84 7.28
C ILE A 348 -17.96 -15.76 7.48
N ALA A 349 -18.95 -16.03 8.33
CA ALA A 349 -20.02 -15.09 8.63
C ALA A 349 -19.49 -13.81 9.28
N GLN A 350 -18.57 -13.95 10.25
CA GLN A 350 -17.96 -12.80 10.92
C GLN A 350 -17.15 -11.94 9.95
N LEU A 351 -16.35 -12.55 9.07
CA LEU A 351 -15.59 -11.80 8.06
C LEU A 351 -16.51 -10.92 7.20
N LYS A 352 -17.66 -11.46 6.78
CA LYS A 352 -18.66 -10.71 6.00
C LYS A 352 -19.28 -9.56 6.79
N GLN A 353 -19.42 -9.70 8.11
CA GLN A 353 -20.08 -8.71 8.97
C GLN A 353 -19.13 -7.60 9.44
N THR A 354 -17.92 -7.95 9.86
CA THR A 354 -17.01 -7.02 10.56
C THR A 354 -15.75 -6.69 9.77
N GLY A 355 -15.49 -7.41 8.67
CA GLY A 355 -14.26 -7.29 7.89
C GLY A 355 -13.06 -8.00 8.51
N ALA A 356 -13.16 -8.56 9.72
CA ALA A 356 -12.07 -9.29 10.37
C ALA A 356 -12.58 -10.58 11.05
N THR A 357 -11.75 -11.60 11.03
CA THR A 357 -12.05 -12.92 11.61
C THR A 357 -10.75 -13.63 11.96
N LEU A 358 -10.84 -14.88 12.38
CA LEU A 358 -9.71 -15.80 12.36
C LEU A 358 -9.50 -16.27 10.91
N PHE A 359 -8.42 -15.84 10.28
CA PHE A 359 -8.06 -16.18 8.89
C PHE A 359 -7.43 -17.57 8.82
N THR A 360 -7.55 -18.21 7.66
CA THR A 360 -6.87 -19.49 7.42
C THR A 360 -5.40 -19.21 7.13
N VAL A 361 -4.51 -19.91 7.84
CA VAL A 361 -3.06 -19.74 7.71
C VAL A 361 -2.51 -20.84 6.82
N GLU A 362 -1.93 -20.44 5.70
CA GLU A 362 -1.24 -21.32 4.77
C GLU A 362 0.27 -21.12 4.86
N ARG A 363 1.03 -22.23 4.86
CA ARG A 363 2.49 -22.20 4.75
C ARG A 363 2.89 -22.24 3.27
N LYS A 364 3.82 -21.37 2.90
CA LYS A 364 4.48 -21.41 1.59
C LYS A 364 5.54 -22.49 1.60
N ASP A 365 5.46 -23.44 0.67
CA ASP A 365 6.54 -24.38 0.39
C ASP A 365 7.30 -23.97 -0.88
N GLU A 366 8.50 -24.51 -1.08
CA GLU A 366 9.29 -24.29 -2.30
C GLU A 366 8.68 -24.97 -3.54
N SER A 367 7.70 -25.86 -3.33
CA SER A 367 7.05 -26.68 -4.36
C SER A 367 5.81 -26.02 -4.98
N GLY A 368 5.33 -24.90 -4.42
CA GLY A 368 4.17 -24.14 -4.89
C GLY A 368 2.80 -24.64 -4.41
N ASN A 369 2.75 -25.58 -3.45
CA ASN A 369 1.50 -26.11 -2.90
C ASN A 369 1.25 -25.57 -1.48
N PRO A 370 0.23 -24.71 -1.27
CA PRO A 370 -0.05 -24.16 0.06
C PRO A 370 -0.58 -25.23 1.02
N GLU A 371 0.06 -25.40 2.19
CA GLU A 371 -0.44 -26.26 3.26
C GLU A 371 -1.19 -25.43 4.31
N ILE A 372 -2.45 -25.77 4.62
CA ILE A 372 -3.18 -25.19 5.76
C ILE A 372 -2.55 -25.71 7.06
N ILE A 373 -1.94 -24.82 7.83
CA ILE A 373 -1.25 -25.16 9.08
C ILE A 373 -1.95 -24.64 10.34
N GLY A 374 -3.01 -23.86 10.20
CA GLY A 374 -3.74 -23.30 11.33
C GLY A 374 -4.66 -22.15 10.97
N ASP A 375 -5.01 -21.37 11.98
CA ASP A 375 -5.83 -20.18 11.83
C ASP A 375 -5.47 -19.08 12.83
N CYS A 376 -5.41 -17.83 12.36
CA CYS A 376 -4.97 -16.67 13.13
C CYS A 376 -5.72 -15.40 12.70
N GLY A 377 -6.09 -14.55 13.66
CA GLY A 377 -6.79 -13.30 13.38
C GLY A 377 -7.40 -12.70 14.62
N VAL A 378 -8.44 -11.87 14.44
CA VAL A 378 -9.17 -11.26 15.56
C VAL A 378 -10.64 -11.65 15.55
N CYS A 379 -11.20 -11.88 16.73
CA CYS A 379 -12.62 -12.21 16.89
C CYS A 379 -13.17 -11.67 18.21
N PRO A 380 -14.49 -11.47 18.32
CA PRO A 380 -15.12 -11.22 19.61
C PRO A 380 -14.81 -12.35 20.59
N VAL A 381 -14.53 -12.00 21.84
CA VAL A 381 -14.40 -12.99 22.92
C VAL A 381 -15.70 -13.79 23.01
N ASN A 382 -15.60 -15.12 23.12
CA ASN A 382 -16.75 -16.05 23.03
C ASN A 382 -17.55 -15.98 21.72
N TRP A 383 -17.05 -15.32 20.67
CA TRP A 383 -17.76 -15.03 19.41
C TRP A 383 -18.98 -14.10 19.54
N GLU A 384 -19.26 -13.57 20.74
CA GLU A 384 -20.47 -12.80 21.03
C GLU A 384 -20.22 -11.58 21.96
N GLY A 385 -19.04 -11.50 22.59
CA GLY A 385 -18.70 -10.44 23.54
C GLY A 385 -18.31 -9.10 22.89
N PRO A 386 -18.38 -7.98 23.63
CA PRO A 386 -18.00 -6.67 23.10
C PRO A 386 -16.47 -6.48 22.98
N GLU A 387 -15.68 -7.27 23.71
CA GLU A 387 -14.22 -7.28 23.57
C GLU A 387 -13.74 -8.10 22.38
N ILE A 388 -12.75 -7.59 21.68
CA ILE A 388 -12.07 -8.31 20.59
C ILE A 388 -10.75 -8.89 21.11
N GLU A 389 -10.50 -10.16 20.79
CA GLU A 389 -9.26 -10.86 21.09
C GLU A 389 -8.50 -11.26 19.83
N LEU A 390 -7.17 -11.35 19.98
CA LEU A 390 -6.27 -11.99 19.04
C LEU A 390 -6.22 -13.49 19.33
N GLY A 391 -6.60 -14.29 18.34
CA GLY A 391 -6.57 -15.76 18.41
C GLY A 391 -5.60 -16.36 17.41
N TYR A 392 -4.92 -17.44 17.80
CA TYR A 392 -4.11 -18.26 16.90
C TYR A 392 -4.08 -19.72 17.34
N ARG A 393 -4.24 -20.65 16.39
CA ARG A 393 -4.03 -22.10 16.57
C ARG A 393 -3.23 -22.64 15.40
N PHE A 394 -2.35 -23.59 15.69
CA PHE A 394 -1.49 -24.22 14.71
C PHE A 394 -1.39 -25.71 14.97
N LYS A 395 -1.30 -26.50 13.89
CA LYS A 395 -0.93 -27.92 13.95
C LYS A 395 0.36 -28.09 14.75
N GLN A 396 0.46 -29.16 15.53
CA GLN A 396 1.64 -29.46 16.33
C GLN A 396 2.93 -29.49 15.49
N SER A 397 2.86 -30.00 14.25
CA SER A 397 3.96 -30.03 13.28
C SER A 397 4.50 -28.65 12.88
N ALA A 398 3.74 -27.57 13.09
CA ALA A 398 4.13 -26.20 12.77
C ALA A 398 4.75 -25.45 13.96
N TRP A 399 4.76 -26.03 15.16
CA TRP A 399 5.27 -25.38 16.37
C TRP A 399 6.80 -25.20 16.34
N GLY A 400 7.31 -24.25 17.13
CA GLY A 400 8.75 -23.98 17.22
C GLY A 400 9.36 -23.16 16.05
N ASN A 401 8.60 -22.91 14.98
CA ASN A 401 9.12 -22.22 13.78
C ASN A 401 8.87 -20.68 13.76
N GLY A 402 8.22 -20.14 14.79
CA GLY A 402 7.88 -18.72 14.87
C GLY A 402 6.65 -18.28 14.05
N TYR A 403 5.96 -19.21 13.39
CA TYR A 403 4.78 -18.91 12.56
C TYR A 403 3.65 -18.19 13.30
N ALA A 404 3.41 -18.56 14.56
CA ALA A 404 2.41 -17.87 15.37
C ALA A 404 2.72 -16.39 15.59
N THR A 405 4.00 -16.02 15.76
CA THR A 405 4.40 -14.62 15.91
C THR A 405 4.25 -13.84 14.60
N GLU A 406 4.67 -14.43 13.48
CA GLU A 406 4.53 -13.84 12.15
C GLU A 406 3.05 -13.60 11.80
N ALA A 407 2.21 -14.62 11.95
CA ALA A 407 0.78 -14.53 11.68
C ALA A 407 0.06 -13.55 12.63
N ALA A 408 0.37 -13.59 13.93
CA ALA A 408 -0.25 -12.70 14.91
C ALA A 408 0.07 -11.23 14.65
N ARG A 409 1.31 -10.92 14.24
CA ARG A 409 1.71 -9.56 13.87
C ARG A 409 0.92 -9.06 12.65
N ALA A 410 0.83 -9.89 11.60
CA ALA A 410 0.05 -9.56 10.41
C ALA A 410 -1.45 -9.40 10.71
N ALA A 411 -2.00 -10.24 11.59
CA ALA A 411 -3.38 -10.14 12.04
C ALA A 411 -3.66 -8.83 12.79
N LEU A 412 -2.76 -8.40 13.69
CA LEU A 412 -2.88 -7.12 14.37
C LEU A 412 -2.78 -5.93 13.40
N ASP A 413 -1.81 -5.98 12.47
CA ASP A 413 -1.67 -4.94 11.44
C ASP A 413 -2.93 -4.82 10.59
N TYR A 414 -3.49 -5.95 10.15
CA TYR A 414 -4.75 -5.99 9.42
C TYR A 414 -5.90 -5.42 10.26
N ALA A 415 -6.06 -5.90 11.50
CA ALA A 415 -7.15 -5.49 12.36
C ALA A 415 -7.12 -3.98 12.65
N PHE A 416 -5.99 -3.44 13.11
CA PHE A 416 -5.88 -2.01 13.41
C PHE A 416 -5.98 -1.11 12.17
N THR A 417 -5.63 -1.62 10.98
CA THR A 417 -5.71 -0.82 9.75
C THR A 417 -7.09 -0.86 9.10
N THR A 418 -7.78 -2.00 9.16
CA THR A 418 -9.06 -2.21 8.44
C THR A 418 -10.29 -1.99 9.31
N THR A 419 -10.14 -1.95 10.63
CA THR A 419 -11.23 -1.77 11.59
C THR A 419 -11.02 -0.51 12.44
N SER A 420 -12.03 -0.12 13.22
CA SER A 420 -11.96 1.00 14.17
C SER A 420 -11.65 0.56 15.61
N LEU A 421 -10.97 -0.57 15.77
CA LEU A 421 -10.68 -1.11 17.10
C LEU A 421 -9.62 -0.27 17.82
N ASP A 422 -9.98 0.24 19.00
CA ASP A 422 -9.03 0.96 19.86
C ASP A 422 -8.13 0.00 20.66
N ARG A 423 -8.63 -1.19 20.98
CA ARG A 423 -7.92 -2.17 21.81
C ARG A 423 -8.24 -3.61 21.42
N ILE A 424 -7.22 -4.46 21.43
CA ILE A 424 -7.32 -5.90 21.20
C ILE A 424 -6.74 -6.62 22.43
N LEU A 425 -7.43 -7.67 22.88
CA LEU A 425 -7.02 -8.51 24.00
C LEU A 425 -6.22 -9.73 23.53
N GLY A 426 -5.37 -10.26 24.41
CA GLY A 426 -4.72 -11.55 24.24
C GLY A 426 -5.03 -12.40 25.46
N LEU A 427 -5.73 -13.50 25.29
CA LEU A 427 -6.18 -14.36 26.39
C LEU A 427 -5.49 -15.72 26.28
N THR A 428 -4.91 -16.22 27.37
CA THR A 428 -4.26 -17.54 27.36
C THR A 428 -4.21 -18.19 28.74
N HIS A 429 -4.17 -19.53 28.76
CA HIS A 429 -4.04 -20.28 30.01
C HIS A 429 -2.72 -19.93 30.74
N PRO A 430 -2.71 -19.81 32.08
CA PRO A 430 -1.52 -19.37 32.83
C PRO A 430 -0.26 -20.23 32.62
N GLU A 431 -0.43 -21.50 32.26
CA GLU A 431 0.65 -22.44 31.96
C GLU A 431 1.12 -22.42 30.49
N ASN A 432 0.43 -21.71 29.59
CA ASN A 432 0.76 -21.68 28.16
C ASN A 432 1.89 -20.67 27.89
N THR A 433 3.11 -21.04 28.23
CA THR A 433 4.31 -20.21 28.09
C THR A 433 4.60 -19.81 26.65
N ALA A 434 4.35 -20.70 25.69
CA ALA A 434 4.53 -20.42 24.26
C ALA A 434 3.63 -19.27 23.79
N SER A 435 2.34 -19.29 24.18
CA SER A 435 1.40 -18.23 23.84
C SER A 435 1.77 -16.90 24.52
N MET A 436 2.15 -16.92 25.80
CA MET A 436 2.60 -15.72 26.51
C MET A 436 3.80 -15.06 25.82
N GLN A 437 4.73 -15.86 25.28
CA GLN A 437 5.87 -15.36 24.51
C GLN A 437 5.44 -14.73 23.18
N VAL A 438 4.48 -15.32 22.47
CA VAL A 438 3.94 -14.74 21.23
C VAL A 438 3.27 -13.40 21.51
N LEU A 439 2.36 -13.33 22.49
CA LEU A 439 1.67 -12.09 22.88
C LEU A 439 2.65 -10.98 23.25
N THR A 440 3.73 -11.32 23.96
CA THR A 440 4.80 -10.38 24.31
C THR A 440 5.57 -9.92 23.07
N LYS A 441 5.97 -10.84 22.16
CA LYS A 441 6.73 -10.53 20.93
C LYS A 441 5.96 -9.69 19.93
N VAL A 442 4.63 -9.79 19.91
CA VAL A 442 3.78 -8.93 19.07
C VAL A 442 3.38 -7.63 19.76
N GLY A 443 3.92 -7.35 20.96
CA GLY A 443 3.82 -6.04 21.58
C GLY A 443 2.72 -5.86 22.61
N MET A 444 2.02 -6.93 22.99
CA MET A 444 0.94 -6.82 23.96
C MET A 444 1.49 -6.70 25.38
N THR A 445 0.88 -5.83 26.18
CA THR A 445 1.21 -5.63 27.59
C THR A 445 0.47 -6.64 28.45
N SER A 446 1.18 -7.35 29.34
CA SER A 446 0.59 -8.27 30.32
C SER A 446 -0.04 -7.52 31.48
N HIS A 447 -1.23 -7.94 31.91
CA HIS A 447 -1.97 -7.34 33.03
C HIS A 447 -2.23 -8.32 34.19
N GLY A 448 -1.55 -9.47 34.18
CA GLY A 448 -1.72 -10.50 35.21
C GLY A 448 -2.86 -11.47 34.94
N LEU A 449 -3.46 -12.00 36.01
CA LEU A 449 -4.53 -13.00 35.95
C LEU A 449 -5.92 -12.34 35.92
N THR A 450 -6.88 -13.00 35.28
CA THR A 450 -8.29 -12.61 35.23
C THR A 450 -9.19 -13.83 35.20
N GLU A 451 -10.38 -13.72 35.78
CA GLU A 451 -11.45 -14.74 35.72
C GLU A 451 -12.68 -14.23 34.94
N ARG A 452 -12.54 -13.06 34.30
CA ARG A 452 -13.64 -12.37 33.60
C ARG A 452 -14.12 -13.11 32.35
N PHE A 453 -13.27 -13.91 31.73
CA PHE A 453 -13.50 -14.51 30.42
C PHE A 453 -13.49 -16.03 30.51
N TYR A 454 -14.32 -16.69 29.71
CA TYR A 454 -14.37 -18.15 29.57
C TYR A 454 -14.63 -18.96 30.85
N GLY A 455 -15.06 -18.32 31.96
CA GLY A 455 -15.37 -19.01 33.21
C GLY A 455 -14.17 -19.71 33.86
N THR A 456 -12.95 -19.27 33.55
CA THR A 456 -11.70 -19.88 34.03
C THR A 456 -10.63 -18.81 34.28
N THR A 457 -9.61 -19.15 35.06
CA THR A 457 -8.48 -18.26 35.32
C THR A 457 -7.56 -18.20 34.10
N LEU A 458 -7.41 -17.02 33.51
CA LEU A 458 -6.57 -16.76 32.35
C LEU A 458 -5.52 -15.71 32.67
N ARG A 459 -4.39 -15.74 31.95
CA ARG A 459 -3.53 -14.57 31.84
C ARG A 459 -4.01 -13.73 30.68
N TRP A 460 -4.13 -12.42 30.90
CA TRP A 460 -4.60 -11.50 29.87
C TRP A 460 -3.59 -10.41 29.54
N PHE A 461 -3.60 -10.06 28.27
CA PHE A 461 -2.76 -9.05 27.65
C PHE A 461 -3.65 -8.07 26.89
N SER A 462 -3.15 -6.88 26.61
CA SER A 462 -3.78 -5.99 25.65
C SER A 462 -2.77 -5.22 24.83
N ILE A 463 -3.18 -4.80 23.65
CA ILE A 463 -2.49 -3.76 22.88
C ILE A 463 -3.54 -2.75 22.41
N THR A 464 -3.23 -1.47 22.57
CA THR A 464 -4.06 -0.38 22.03
C THR A 464 -3.57 0.01 20.64
N HIS A 465 -4.44 0.64 19.85
CA HIS A 465 -4.07 1.20 18.55
C HIS A 465 -2.86 2.14 18.67
N ARG A 466 -2.80 2.94 19.75
CA ARG A 466 -1.65 3.81 20.06
C ARG A 466 -0.37 3.01 20.28
N GLN A 467 -0.39 2.01 21.15
CA GLN A 467 0.79 1.16 21.43
C GLN A 467 1.29 0.45 20.17
N TRP A 468 0.35 -0.08 19.37
CA TRP A 468 0.67 -0.69 18.08
C TRP A 468 1.33 0.31 17.13
N THR A 469 0.78 1.52 17.00
CA THR A 469 1.33 2.59 16.16
C THR A 469 2.76 2.97 16.60
N ASP A 470 2.97 3.14 17.91
CA ASP A 470 4.28 3.49 18.48
C ASP A 470 5.32 2.39 18.23
N MET A 471 4.91 1.11 18.25
CA MET A 471 5.80 -0.01 17.96
C MET A 471 6.20 -0.11 16.50
N ARG A 472 5.25 0.07 15.57
CA ARG A 472 5.55 0.11 14.12
C ARG A 472 6.57 1.22 13.84
N THR A 473 6.41 2.36 14.49
CA THR A 473 7.34 3.50 14.38
C THR A 473 8.78 3.14 14.84
N LYS A 474 8.90 2.36 15.93
CA LYS A 474 10.21 1.91 16.46
C LYS A 474 10.87 0.80 15.65
N GLU A 475 10.10 -0.18 15.16
CA GLU A 475 10.63 -1.29 14.36
C GLU A 475 11.24 -0.84 13.03
N VAL A 476 10.85 0.33 12.51
CA VAL A 476 11.47 0.90 11.30
C VAL A 476 12.61 1.88 11.61
N SER A 477 12.85 2.16 12.90
CA SER A 477 13.97 2.98 13.36
C SER A 477 15.21 2.16 13.77
N ALA A 478 15.09 0.83 13.82
CA ALA A 478 16.14 -0.14 14.16
C ALA A 478 16.49 -0.99 12.93
#